data_AF-A0A6A6SJ78-F1
#
_entry.id   AF-A0A6A6SJ78-F1
#
_cell.length_a   1.000
_cell.length_b   1.000
_cell.length_c   1.000
_cell.angle_alpha   90.00
_cell.angle_beta   90.00
_cell.angle_gamma   90.00
#
_symmetry.space_group_name_H-M   'P 1'
#
loop_
_entity.id
_entity.type
_entity.pdbx_description
1 polymer ?
#
loop_
_entity_poly.entity_id
_entity_poly.type
_entity_poly.pdbx_seq_one_letter_code
_entity_poly.pdbx_strand_id
1 'polypeptide(L)'
;MPAAAGGSGSGDPDMVLIGELLEDISRNPPAIQARKLLTEHYIAIGWLDAATENALELKKLAPTDPDVTQFIVILSKKSEPPPAPPTPIIKKKPVATVRQLKARKNPQAPVQLSGNLDASRQELTQGYDKLRQKAKFLLVDLLHLQALQKKNGLQTSKNTPRIQAIVEGRTTSVVQAGPANARSVASQMQENPERAVEIAITDLEAILSRLEDSEEDVKRSHLVKRMRAVEVALPEDKKSSPEIAFMHVEHENLDRNYVNDETMLGDAVKDIERENFWVTEDNYAWDMEELAQAITVNGGVMRNPLSRQMFTPKDIRGIVSHTHGKGLAALQVAQHEMSKGVRDGTIVEMEKLAALLLDDQSADSLPSRHAVDEFLAYVATLPELEQKALDGLRCPAKDTHTGQAYDFTIGESVRDAKGNRVCFHKTGDFIQQAAAYLRQNRGAAPDSADKCIVM
;
A
#
# COMPACT_ATOMS: atom_id res chain seq x y z
N MET A 1 21.81 13.67 -45.17
CA MET A 1 22.24 12.38 -44.58
C MET A 1 21.20 12.00 -43.53
N PRO A 2 20.24 11.11 -43.81
CA PRO A 2 19.25 10.72 -42.80
C PRO A 2 19.84 9.60 -41.94
N ALA A 3 19.88 9.81 -40.62
CA ALA A 3 20.15 8.75 -39.66
C ALA A 3 18.80 8.12 -39.28
N ALA A 4 18.60 6.89 -39.73
CA ALA A 4 17.54 6.02 -39.24
C ALA A 4 17.97 5.47 -37.87
N ALA A 5 17.18 5.74 -36.84
CA ALA A 5 17.26 5.05 -35.56
C ALA A 5 15.95 4.27 -35.37
N GLY A 6 15.95 3.03 -35.85
CA GLY A 6 15.03 2.01 -35.38
C GLY A 6 15.57 1.47 -34.06
N GLY A 7 15.03 1.94 -32.95
CA GLY A 7 15.24 1.37 -31.63
C GLY A 7 13.93 0.74 -31.18
N SER A 8 13.93 -0.56 -30.97
CA SER A 8 12.91 -1.29 -30.22
C SER A 8 12.79 -0.66 -28.84
N GLY A 9 11.75 0.17 -28.64
CA GLY A 9 11.52 0.86 -27.38
C GLY A 9 11.27 -0.15 -26.27
N SER A 10 12.17 -0.23 -25.28
CA SER A 10 11.76 -0.62 -23.94
C SER A 10 10.62 0.34 -23.58
N GLY A 11 9.43 -0.15 -23.24
CA GLY A 11 8.28 0.69 -22.87
C GLY A 11 8.49 1.49 -21.57
N ASP A 12 9.73 1.68 -21.16
CA ASP A 12 10.13 2.34 -19.94
C ASP A 12 10.23 3.86 -20.18
N PRO A 13 9.67 4.68 -19.28
CA PRO A 13 9.72 6.13 -19.38
C PRO A 13 11.15 6.66 -19.25
N ASP A 14 11.58 7.48 -20.21
CA ASP A 14 12.76 8.33 -20.02
C ASP A 14 12.42 9.45 -19.02
N MET A 15 12.70 9.18 -17.74
CA MET A 15 12.43 10.11 -16.64
C MET A 15 13.30 11.37 -16.68
N VAL A 16 14.47 11.32 -17.34
CA VAL A 16 15.35 12.49 -17.49
C VAL A 16 14.72 13.46 -18.49
N LEU A 17 14.30 12.97 -19.65
CA LEU A 17 13.60 13.77 -20.66
C LEU A 17 12.31 14.39 -20.10
N ILE A 18 11.52 13.61 -19.35
CA ILE A 18 10.30 14.13 -18.70
C ILE A 18 10.63 15.27 -17.73
N GLY A 19 11.67 15.12 -16.91
CA GLY A 19 12.13 16.13 -15.96
C GLY A 19 12.54 17.44 -16.65
N GLU A 20 13.37 17.33 -17.69
CA GLU A 20 13.85 18.48 -18.47
C GLU A 20 12.69 19.23 -19.14
N LEU A 21 11.74 18.52 -19.74
CA LEU A 21 10.57 19.12 -20.40
C LEU A 21 9.65 19.82 -19.39
N LEU A 22 9.42 19.23 -18.21
CA LEU A 22 8.62 19.85 -17.15
C LEU A 22 9.31 21.10 -16.58
N GLU A 23 10.63 21.07 -16.42
CA GLU A 23 11.41 22.23 -16.00
C GLU A 23 11.34 23.37 -17.03
N ASP A 24 11.46 23.07 -18.32
CA ASP A 24 11.32 24.07 -19.40
C ASP A 24 9.89 24.66 -19.45
N ILE A 25 8.87 23.82 -19.24
CA ILE A 25 7.48 24.27 -19.12
C ILE A 25 7.28 25.22 -17.94
N SER A 26 7.91 24.91 -16.80
CA SER A 26 7.84 25.74 -15.60
C SER A 26 8.56 27.08 -15.78
N ARG A 27 9.73 27.07 -16.42
CA ARG A 27 10.56 28.26 -16.65
C ARG A 27 9.99 29.18 -17.73
N ASN A 28 9.36 28.62 -18.77
CA ASN A 28 8.96 29.36 -19.98
C ASN A 28 7.47 29.23 -20.38
N PRO A 29 6.48 29.57 -19.54
CA PRO A 29 5.06 29.46 -19.93
C PRO A 29 4.72 30.31 -21.17
N PRO A 30 3.99 29.77 -22.18
CA PRO A 30 3.24 28.51 -22.17
C PRO A 30 4.01 27.26 -22.65
N ALA A 31 5.26 27.39 -23.09
CA ALA A 31 6.14 26.29 -23.55
C ALA A 31 5.46 25.25 -24.47
N ILE A 32 4.80 25.72 -25.53
CA ILE A 32 3.97 24.86 -26.40
C ILE A 32 4.78 23.69 -26.99
N GLN A 33 6.02 23.93 -27.43
CA GLN A 33 6.85 22.90 -28.04
C GLN A 33 7.27 21.81 -27.04
N ALA A 34 7.66 22.19 -25.82
CA ALA A 34 8.02 21.25 -24.77
C ALA A 34 6.81 20.38 -24.35
N ARG A 35 5.62 20.99 -24.24
CA ARG A 35 4.36 20.27 -23.98
C ARG A 35 3.99 19.29 -25.09
N LYS A 36 4.26 19.64 -26.36
CA LYS A 36 4.03 18.73 -27.51
C LYS A 36 4.94 17.52 -27.43
N LEU A 37 6.24 17.71 -27.22
CA LEU A 37 7.21 16.63 -27.05
C LEU A 37 6.87 15.73 -25.85
N LEU A 38 6.44 16.33 -24.74
CA LEU A 38 6.02 15.58 -23.55
C LEU A 38 4.79 14.70 -23.83
N THR A 39 3.82 15.23 -24.59
CA THR A 39 2.62 14.50 -24.99
C THR A 39 2.97 13.33 -25.93
N GLU A 40 3.86 13.54 -26.90
CA GLU A 40 4.36 12.48 -27.79
C GLU A 40 5.05 11.36 -27.02
N HIS A 41 5.90 11.72 -26.05
CA HIS A 41 6.59 10.75 -25.22
C HIS A 41 5.62 9.90 -24.40
N TYR A 42 4.62 10.52 -23.75
CA TYR A 42 3.58 9.79 -23.02
C TYR A 42 2.75 8.86 -23.91
N ILE A 43 2.45 9.26 -25.14
CA ILE A 43 1.79 8.37 -26.12
C ILE A 43 2.68 7.16 -26.43
N ALA A 44 3.98 7.38 -26.65
CA ALA A 44 4.91 6.32 -27.04
C ALA A 44 5.09 5.25 -25.95
N ILE A 45 5.10 5.64 -24.68
CA ILE A 45 5.25 4.72 -23.52
C ILE A 45 3.92 4.15 -23.03
N GLY A 46 2.78 4.51 -23.64
CA GLY A 46 1.46 4.01 -23.26
C GLY A 46 0.84 4.67 -22.02
N TRP A 47 1.35 5.82 -21.57
CA TRP A 47 0.78 6.59 -20.45
C TRP A 47 -0.34 7.51 -20.94
N LEU A 48 -1.42 6.89 -21.41
CA LEU A 48 -2.48 7.58 -22.16
C LEU A 48 -3.25 8.63 -21.35
N ASP A 49 -3.39 8.44 -20.04
CA ASP A 49 -4.09 9.39 -19.17
C ASP A 49 -3.29 10.71 -19.06
N ALA A 50 -1.99 10.63 -18.77
CA ALA A 50 -1.10 11.81 -18.70
C ALA A 50 -0.97 12.51 -20.06
N ALA A 51 -0.92 11.75 -21.16
CA ALA A 51 -0.96 12.29 -22.52
C ALA A 51 -2.27 13.05 -22.80
N THR A 52 -3.40 12.51 -22.34
CA THR A 52 -4.73 13.11 -22.55
C THR A 52 -4.86 14.44 -21.82
N GLU A 53 -4.41 14.52 -20.57
CA GLU A 53 -4.42 15.77 -19.81
C GLU A 53 -3.56 16.86 -20.47
N ASN A 54 -2.33 16.52 -20.88
CA ASN A 54 -1.43 17.46 -21.54
C ASN A 54 -1.96 17.90 -22.92
N ALA A 55 -2.54 16.98 -23.70
CA ALA A 55 -3.15 17.30 -24.99
C ALA A 55 -4.37 18.24 -24.83
N LEU A 56 -5.17 18.08 -23.78
CA LEU A 56 -6.30 18.97 -23.48
C LEU A 56 -5.84 20.37 -23.05
N GLU A 57 -4.75 20.47 -22.29
CA GLU A 57 -4.15 21.76 -21.94
C GLU A 57 -3.55 22.46 -23.17
N LEU A 58 -2.81 21.71 -24.00
CA LEU A 58 -2.31 22.18 -25.30
C LEU A 58 -3.43 22.69 -26.21
N LYS A 59 -4.59 22.02 -26.23
CA LYS A 59 -5.77 22.48 -27.00
C LYS A 59 -6.28 23.85 -26.54
N LYS A 60 -6.19 24.15 -25.24
CA LYS A 60 -6.56 25.46 -24.70
C LYS A 60 -5.56 26.53 -25.10
N LEU A 61 -4.26 26.18 -25.08
CA LEU A 61 -3.16 27.12 -25.34
C LEU A 61 -2.92 27.37 -26.84
N ALA A 62 -3.10 26.36 -27.68
CA ALA A 62 -2.84 26.40 -29.13
C ALA A 62 -3.92 25.63 -29.92
N PRO A 63 -5.17 26.14 -29.98
CA PRO A 63 -6.30 25.41 -30.55
C PRO A 63 -6.21 25.14 -32.06
N THR A 64 -5.40 25.91 -32.78
CA THR A 64 -5.20 25.79 -34.24
C THR A 64 -3.96 24.98 -34.62
N ASP A 65 -3.23 24.43 -33.64
CA ASP A 65 -2.04 23.63 -33.90
C ASP A 65 -2.44 22.24 -34.46
N PRO A 66 -1.89 21.83 -35.63
CA PRO A 66 -2.27 20.57 -36.27
C PRO A 66 -1.87 19.34 -35.45
N ASP A 67 -0.75 19.40 -34.74
CA ASP A 67 -0.22 18.26 -33.99
C ASP A 67 -1.08 18.01 -32.74
N VAL A 68 -1.55 19.09 -32.10
CA VAL A 68 -2.50 18.99 -30.97
C VAL A 68 -3.82 18.34 -31.40
N THR A 69 -4.29 18.67 -32.60
CA THR A 69 -5.49 18.03 -33.17
C THR A 69 -5.24 16.54 -33.42
N GLN A 70 -4.06 16.18 -33.91
CA GLN A 70 -3.65 14.80 -34.14
C GLN A 70 -3.55 13.99 -32.84
N PHE A 71 -2.95 14.54 -31.78
CA PHE A 71 -2.87 13.87 -30.46
C PHE A 71 -4.25 13.54 -29.92
N ILE A 72 -5.20 14.47 -29.99
CA ILE A 72 -6.57 14.23 -29.53
C ILE A 72 -7.24 13.11 -30.31
N VAL A 73 -7.02 13.03 -31.63
CA VAL A 73 -7.57 11.95 -32.47
C VAL A 73 -6.98 10.59 -32.09
N ILE A 74 -5.66 10.53 -31.87
CA ILE A 74 -4.97 9.30 -31.45
C ILE A 74 -5.49 8.84 -30.08
N LEU A 75 -5.55 9.75 -29.10
CA LEU A 75 -5.95 9.45 -27.72
C LEU A 75 -7.45 9.14 -27.58
N SER A 76 -8.29 9.65 -28.48
CA SER A 76 -9.74 9.37 -28.49
C SER A 76 -10.10 8.02 -29.13
N LYS A 77 -9.16 7.39 -29.84
CA LYS A 77 -9.40 6.11 -30.49
C LYS A 77 -9.39 5.01 -29.43
N LYS A 78 -10.59 4.58 -28.98
CA LYS A 78 -10.75 3.43 -28.08
C LYS A 78 -9.93 2.25 -28.63
N SER A 79 -9.04 1.72 -27.81
CA SER A 79 -8.23 0.54 -28.12
C SER A 79 -9.15 -0.58 -28.58
N GLU A 80 -9.03 -0.94 -29.87
CA GLU A 80 -9.75 -2.07 -30.43
C GLU A 80 -9.15 -3.34 -29.78
N PRO A 81 -9.97 -4.22 -29.17
CA PRO A 81 -9.45 -5.41 -28.53
C PRO A 81 -8.63 -6.23 -29.53
N PRO A 82 -7.49 -6.81 -29.12
CA PRO A 82 -6.62 -7.55 -30.03
C PRO A 82 -7.42 -8.66 -30.74
N PRO A 83 -7.21 -8.85 -32.05
CA PRO A 83 -7.90 -9.89 -32.80
C PRO A 83 -7.64 -11.23 -32.14
N ALA A 84 -8.72 -11.92 -31.77
CA ALA A 84 -8.65 -13.21 -31.12
C ALA A 84 -7.81 -14.19 -31.95
N PRO A 85 -6.95 -15.01 -31.32
CA PRO A 85 -6.12 -15.98 -32.04
C PRO A 85 -7.01 -16.95 -32.86
N PRO A 86 -6.57 -17.36 -34.05
CA PRO A 86 -7.36 -18.19 -34.95
C PRO A 86 -7.64 -19.54 -34.28
N THR A 87 -8.90 -19.78 -33.91
CA THR A 87 -9.36 -21.05 -33.36
C THR A 87 -9.53 -22.06 -34.51
N PRO A 88 -9.05 -23.31 -34.36
CA PRO A 88 -9.19 -24.34 -35.38
C PRO A 88 -10.66 -24.68 -35.65
N ILE A 89 -10.99 -24.78 -36.94
CA ILE A 89 -12.32 -25.00 -37.48
C ILE A 89 -12.85 -26.37 -37.03
N ILE A 90 -13.70 -26.39 -36.00
CA ILE A 90 -14.57 -27.54 -35.70
C ILE A 90 -15.98 -27.23 -36.18
N LYS A 91 -16.45 -28.08 -37.11
CA LYS A 91 -17.77 -28.04 -37.76
C LYS A 91 -18.90 -27.97 -36.71
N LYS A 92 -19.64 -26.86 -36.67
CA LYS A 92 -20.84 -26.68 -35.84
C LYS A 92 -22.08 -27.29 -36.52
N LYS A 93 -22.81 -28.10 -35.74
CA LYS A 93 -24.25 -28.38 -35.91
C LYS A 93 -25.08 -27.12 -35.60
N PRO A 94 -26.30 -26.98 -36.15
CA PRO A 94 -27.10 -25.77 -35.99
C PRO A 94 -27.70 -25.70 -34.59
N VAL A 95 -27.46 -24.59 -33.88
CA VAL A 95 -28.09 -24.27 -32.59
C VAL A 95 -29.05 -23.09 -32.79
N ALA A 96 -30.23 -23.26 -32.21
CA ALA A 96 -31.38 -22.37 -32.27
C ALA A 96 -31.11 -20.98 -31.67
N THR A 97 -31.81 -20.01 -32.26
CA THR A 97 -31.84 -18.59 -31.95
C THR A 97 -32.29 -18.34 -30.51
N VAL A 98 -31.36 -17.95 -29.62
CA VAL A 98 -31.69 -17.40 -28.30
C VAL A 98 -31.68 -15.88 -28.38
N ARG A 99 -32.86 -15.32 -28.11
CA ARG A 99 -33.19 -13.89 -28.07
C ARG A 99 -32.46 -13.25 -26.89
N GLN A 100 -31.53 -12.34 -27.16
CA GLN A 100 -30.82 -11.56 -26.13
C GLN A 100 -31.80 -10.60 -25.42
N LEU A 101 -32.04 -10.83 -24.13
CA LEU A 101 -32.67 -9.86 -23.23
C LEU A 101 -31.58 -8.92 -22.70
N LYS A 102 -31.71 -7.62 -23.02
CA LYS A 102 -30.88 -6.53 -22.51
C LYS A 102 -31.02 -6.45 -20.99
N ALA A 103 -29.94 -6.69 -20.26
CA ALA A 103 -29.85 -6.45 -18.83
C ALA A 103 -29.79 -4.93 -18.56
N ARG A 104 -30.90 -4.37 -18.06
CA ARG A 104 -30.93 -3.03 -17.46
C ARG A 104 -30.27 -3.11 -16.08
N LYS A 105 -29.13 -2.44 -15.92
CA LYS A 105 -28.57 -2.08 -14.60
C LYS A 105 -29.51 -1.04 -13.97
N ASN A 106 -30.32 -1.46 -13.01
CA ASN A 106 -30.92 -0.54 -12.05
C ASN A 106 -29.95 -0.36 -10.88
N PRO A 107 -29.64 0.89 -10.46
CA PRO A 107 -28.93 1.12 -9.22
C PRO A 107 -29.80 0.65 -8.06
N GLN A 108 -29.32 -0.34 -7.29
CA GLN A 108 -29.98 -0.74 -6.05
C GLN A 108 -29.83 0.41 -5.05
N ALA A 109 -30.96 1.04 -4.71
CA ALA A 109 -31.04 1.95 -3.59
C ALA A 109 -30.62 1.23 -2.29
N PRO A 110 -30.02 1.94 -1.32
CA PRO A 110 -29.67 1.37 -0.02
C PRO A 110 -30.90 0.71 0.59
N VAL A 111 -30.74 -0.54 1.03
CA VAL A 111 -31.80 -1.31 1.70
C VAL A 111 -32.18 -0.58 2.98
N GLN A 112 -33.24 0.23 2.91
CA GLN A 112 -33.90 0.74 4.10
C GLN A 112 -34.51 -0.47 4.82
N LEU A 113 -33.93 -0.84 5.95
CA LEU A 113 -34.54 -1.77 6.89
C LEU A 113 -35.92 -1.22 7.24
N SER A 114 -36.96 -1.92 6.82
CA SER A 114 -38.34 -1.56 7.15
C SER A 114 -38.44 -1.48 8.68
N GLY A 115 -38.99 -0.38 9.20
CA GLY A 115 -39.09 -0.10 10.64
C GLY A 115 -39.98 -1.08 11.43
N ASN A 116 -40.41 -2.20 10.82
CA ASN A 116 -41.21 -3.22 11.45
C ASN A 116 -40.48 -4.58 11.32
N LEU A 117 -39.52 -4.79 12.22
CA LEU A 117 -38.76 -6.04 12.35
C LEU A 117 -39.68 -7.23 12.64
N ASP A 118 -40.80 -7.02 13.31
CA ASP A 118 -41.74 -8.08 13.66
C ASP A 118 -42.48 -8.63 12.44
N ALA A 119 -42.89 -7.77 11.51
CA ALA A 119 -43.47 -8.19 10.23
C ALA A 119 -42.48 -9.04 9.42
N SER A 120 -41.22 -8.59 9.34
CA SER A 120 -40.15 -9.32 8.64
C SER A 120 -39.84 -10.67 9.32
N ARG A 121 -39.89 -10.72 10.66
CA ARG A 121 -39.69 -11.96 11.43
C ARG A 121 -40.86 -12.94 11.22
N GLN A 122 -42.09 -12.46 11.18
CA GLN A 122 -43.26 -13.27 10.86
C GLN A 122 -43.20 -13.82 9.42
N GLU A 123 -42.83 -12.99 8.46
CA GLU A 123 -42.68 -13.41 7.06
C GLU A 123 -41.60 -14.48 6.91
N LEU A 124 -40.45 -14.32 7.58
CA LEU A 124 -39.39 -15.32 7.59
C LEU A 124 -39.86 -16.64 8.22
N THR A 125 -40.58 -16.57 9.34
CA THR A 125 -41.10 -17.76 10.03
C THR A 125 -42.10 -18.51 9.13
N GLN A 126 -43.05 -17.80 8.54
CA GLN A 126 -44.03 -18.37 7.61
C GLN A 126 -43.37 -18.93 6.34
N GLY A 127 -42.36 -18.23 5.81
CA GLY A 127 -41.58 -18.69 4.67
C GLY A 127 -40.82 -19.98 4.97
N TYR A 128 -40.22 -20.07 6.15
CA TYR A 128 -39.51 -21.25 6.62
C TYR A 128 -40.45 -22.46 6.82
N ASP A 129 -41.62 -22.25 7.40
CA ASP A 129 -42.62 -23.31 7.55
C ASP A 129 -43.12 -23.83 6.21
N LYS A 130 -43.39 -22.94 5.25
CA LYS A 130 -43.74 -23.32 3.87
C LYS A 130 -42.64 -24.11 3.20
N LEU A 131 -41.37 -23.74 3.41
CA LEU A 131 -40.22 -24.48 2.90
C LEU A 131 -40.14 -25.88 3.52
N ARG A 132 -40.30 -26.02 4.83
CA ARG A 132 -40.30 -27.33 5.52
C ARG A 132 -41.42 -28.23 5.02
N GLN A 133 -42.61 -27.67 4.77
CA GLN A 133 -43.71 -28.43 4.19
C GLN A 133 -43.37 -28.95 2.80
N LYS A 134 -42.81 -28.10 1.92
CA LYS A 134 -42.36 -28.54 0.57
C LYS A 134 -41.26 -29.58 0.65
N ALA A 135 -40.28 -29.40 1.53
CA ALA A 135 -39.21 -30.37 1.75
C ALA A 135 -39.76 -31.72 2.23
N LYS A 136 -40.84 -31.72 3.04
CA LYS A 136 -41.48 -32.95 3.51
C LYS A 136 -42.09 -33.74 2.37
N PHE A 137 -42.77 -33.08 1.43
CA PHE A 137 -43.28 -33.74 0.22
C PHE A 137 -42.14 -34.31 -0.63
N LEU A 138 -41.10 -33.51 -0.89
CA LEU A 138 -39.93 -33.96 -1.66
C LEU A 138 -39.20 -35.13 -0.99
N LEU A 139 -39.13 -35.17 0.33
CA LEU A 139 -38.51 -36.26 1.07
C LEU A 139 -39.28 -37.57 0.89
N VAL A 140 -40.62 -37.53 0.92
CA VAL A 140 -41.46 -38.71 0.67
C VAL A 140 -41.23 -39.25 -0.75
N ASP A 141 -41.22 -38.37 -1.74
CA ASP A 141 -40.97 -38.75 -3.14
C ASP A 141 -39.57 -39.33 -3.32
N LEU A 142 -38.56 -38.74 -2.69
CA LEU A 142 -37.19 -39.25 -2.73
C LEU A 142 -37.03 -40.60 -2.03
N LEU A 143 -37.70 -40.83 -0.91
CA LEU A 143 -37.69 -42.14 -0.25
C LEU A 143 -38.37 -43.20 -1.12
N HIS A 144 -39.45 -42.84 -1.82
CA HIS A 144 -40.10 -43.72 -2.78
C HIS A 144 -39.19 -44.05 -3.97
N LEU A 145 -38.55 -43.04 -4.55
CA LEU A 145 -37.56 -43.23 -5.62
C LEU A 145 -36.36 -44.06 -5.16
N GLN A 146 -35.90 -43.87 -3.92
CA GLN A 146 -34.79 -44.63 -3.35
C GLN A 146 -35.17 -46.11 -3.18
N ALA A 147 -36.40 -46.40 -2.78
CA ALA A 147 -36.91 -47.78 -2.71
C ALA A 147 -36.97 -48.44 -4.09
N LEU A 148 -37.40 -47.71 -5.13
CA LEU A 148 -37.40 -48.18 -6.52
C LEU A 148 -35.98 -48.38 -7.06
N GLN A 149 -35.05 -47.45 -6.77
CA GLN A 149 -33.64 -47.55 -7.15
C GLN A 149 -32.98 -48.78 -6.52
N LYS A 150 -33.20 -49.02 -5.23
CA LYS A 150 -32.70 -50.23 -4.54
C LYS A 150 -33.24 -51.51 -5.18
N LYS A 151 -34.54 -51.55 -5.52
CA LYS A 151 -35.15 -52.69 -6.19
C LYS A 151 -34.54 -52.97 -7.57
N ASN A 152 -34.05 -51.93 -8.24
CA ASN A 152 -33.45 -52.01 -9.57
C ASN A 152 -31.90 -52.03 -9.55
N GLY A 153 -31.26 -52.12 -8.38
CA GLY A 153 -29.79 -52.14 -8.26
C GLY A 153 -29.09 -50.83 -8.62
N LEU A 154 -29.81 -49.70 -8.64
CA LEU A 154 -29.27 -48.38 -8.97
C LEU A 154 -28.72 -47.67 -7.73
N GLN A 155 -27.70 -46.83 -7.92
CA GLN A 155 -27.09 -46.04 -6.85
C GLN A 155 -28.08 -45.02 -6.28
N THR A 156 -28.18 -44.95 -4.95
CA THR A 156 -29.10 -44.05 -4.26
C THR A 156 -28.58 -42.61 -4.23
N SER A 157 -29.49 -41.65 -4.37
CA SER A 157 -29.20 -40.21 -4.30
C SER A 157 -28.47 -39.81 -2.99
N LYS A 158 -27.39 -39.05 -3.11
CA LYS A 158 -26.65 -38.46 -1.98
C LYS A 158 -27.39 -37.27 -1.32
N ASN A 159 -28.49 -36.80 -1.90
CA ASN A 159 -29.19 -35.59 -1.45
C ASN A 159 -30.32 -35.87 -0.44
N THR A 160 -30.74 -37.12 -0.26
CA THR A 160 -31.80 -37.49 0.68
C THR A 160 -31.51 -37.05 2.13
N PRO A 161 -30.28 -37.24 2.67
CA PRO A 161 -29.95 -36.79 4.04
C PRO A 161 -30.03 -35.26 4.19
N ARG A 162 -29.66 -34.49 3.15
CA ARG A 162 -29.74 -33.02 3.16
C ARG A 162 -31.19 -32.55 3.26
N ILE A 163 -32.08 -33.12 2.47
CA ILE A 163 -33.50 -32.74 2.49
C ILE A 163 -34.17 -33.19 3.79
N GLN A 164 -33.79 -34.35 4.33
CA GLN A 164 -34.26 -34.82 5.63
C GLN A 164 -33.93 -33.83 6.76
N ALA A 165 -32.71 -33.31 6.81
CA ALA A 165 -32.35 -32.33 7.83
C ALA A 165 -33.07 -30.97 7.67
N ILE A 166 -33.45 -30.55 6.46
CA ILE A 166 -34.35 -29.39 6.26
C ILE A 166 -35.74 -29.68 6.84
N VAL A 167 -36.30 -30.87 6.59
CA VAL A 167 -37.61 -31.27 7.13
C VAL A 167 -37.60 -31.28 8.66
N GLU A 168 -36.53 -31.80 9.25
CA GLU A 168 -36.34 -31.87 10.71
C GLU A 168 -36.02 -30.51 11.33
N GLY A 169 -35.82 -29.47 10.52
CA GLY A 169 -35.49 -28.13 10.99
C GLY A 169 -34.04 -27.98 11.46
N ARG A 170 -33.18 -28.95 11.15
CA ARG A 170 -31.73 -28.91 11.37
C ARG A 170 -31.06 -28.14 10.22
N THR A 171 -31.36 -26.85 10.10
CA THR A 171 -30.74 -25.97 9.09
C THR A 171 -29.24 -25.79 9.30
N THR A 172 -28.75 -25.97 10.52
CA THR A 172 -27.33 -25.82 10.86
C THR A 172 -26.45 -26.95 10.35
N SER A 173 -26.98 -28.14 10.04
CA SER A 173 -26.15 -29.30 9.67
C SER A 173 -26.01 -29.57 8.16
N VAL A 174 -26.71 -28.81 7.29
CA VAL A 174 -26.81 -29.10 5.84
C VAL A 174 -26.15 -28.05 4.97
N VAL A 175 -26.00 -26.83 5.47
CA VAL A 175 -25.11 -25.85 4.86
C VAL A 175 -23.70 -26.38 5.13
N GLN A 176 -23.00 -26.89 4.11
CA GLN A 176 -21.55 -27.01 4.17
C GLN A 176 -21.06 -25.71 4.76
N ALA A 177 -20.55 -25.75 6.00
CA ALA A 177 -20.37 -24.59 6.86
C ALA A 177 -19.91 -23.43 5.99
N GLY A 178 -20.82 -22.49 5.72
CA GLY A 178 -20.49 -21.33 4.90
C GLY A 178 -19.32 -20.61 5.55
N PRO A 179 -18.56 -19.77 4.83
CA PRO A 179 -17.68 -18.85 5.53
C PRO A 179 -18.55 -18.12 6.55
N ALA A 180 -18.03 -17.94 7.78
CA ALA A 180 -18.80 -17.27 8.80
C ALA A 180 -19.31 -15.93 8.26
N ASN A 181 -20.44 -15.42 8.77
CA ASN A 181 -20.87 -14.09 8.36
C ASN A 181 -19.76 -13.08 8.73
N ALA A 182 -19.41 -12.13 7.85
CA ALA A 182 -18.38 -11.14 8.12
C ALA A 182 -18.63 -10.38 9.43
N ARG A 183 -19.90 -10.12 9.77
CA ARG A 183 -20.28 -9.52 11.06
C ARG A 183 -19.97 -10.43 12.25
N SER A 184 -20.15 -11.75 12.10
CA SER A 184 -19.82 -12.72 13.15
C SER A 184 -18.31 -12.78 13.39
N VAL A 185 -17.51 -12.74 12.33
CA VAL A 185 -16.04 -12.69 12.43
C VAL A 185 -15.60 -11.39 13.09
N ALA A 186 -16.15 -10.26 12.65
CA ALA A 186 -15.89 -8.95 13.27
C ALA A 186 -16.27 -8.93 14.76
N SER A 187 -17.40 -9.54 15.16
CA SER A 187 -17.77 -9.70 16.58
C SER A 187 -16.76 -10.55 17.34
N GLN A 188 -16.30 -11.67 16.78
CA GLN A 188 -15.29 -12.53 17.43
C GLN A 188 -13.95 -11.80 17.62
N MET A 189 -13.51 -11.03 16.61
CA MET A 189 -12.33 -10.17 16.70
C MET A 189 -12.50 -9.07 17.75
N GLN A 190 -13.71 -8.53 17.90
CA GLN A 190 -14.00 -7.53 18.93
C GLN A 190 -13.97 -8.12 20.34
N GLU A 191 -14.52 -9.33 20.52
CA GLU A 191 -14.52 -10.08 21.77
C GLU A 191 -13.12 -10.52 22.19
N ASN A 192 -12.23 -10.81 21.23
CA ASN A 192 -10.87 -11.30 21.48
C ASN A 192 -9.84 -10.43 20.71
N PRO A 193 -9.56 -9.20 21.16
CA PRO A 193 -8.71 -8.25 20.43
C PRO A 193 -7.27 -8.77 20.23
N GLU A 194 -6.71 -9.49 21.20
CA GLU A 194 -5.36 -10.06 21.11
C GLU A 194 -5.23 -11.13 20.02
N ARG A 195 -6.35 -11.80 19.68
CA ARG A 195 -6.41 -12.85 18.66
C ARG A 195 -7.11 -12.40 17.39
N ALA A 196 -7.36 -11.09 17.24
CA ALA A 196 -8.13 -10.56 16.12
C ALA A 196 -7.48 -10.89 14.77
N VAL A 197 -6.16 -10.80 14.67
CA VAL A 197 -5.41 -11.15 13.45
C VAL A 197 -5.52 -12.65 13.16
N GLU A 198 -5.30 -13.53 14.14
CA GLU A 198 -5.45 -14.99 13.97
C GLU A 198 -6.86 -15.40 13.51
N ILE A 199 -7.89 -14.78 14.08
CA ILE A 199 -9.29 -15.01 13.72
C ILE A 199 -9.52 -14.61 12.25
N ALA A 200 -9.01 -13.45 11.84
CA ALA A 200 -9.11 -12.99 10.46
C ALA A 200 -8.32 -13.89 9.49
N ILE A 201 -7.12 -14.35 9.86
CA ILE A 201 -6.33 -15.30 9.06
C ILE A 201 -7.12 -16.59 8.85
N THR A 202 -7.64 -17.18 9.92
CA THR A 202 -8.43 -18.43 9.85
C THR A 202 -9.65 -18.27 8.95
N ASP A 203 -10.31 -17.11 8.98
CA ASP A 203 -11.44 -16.81 8.10
C ASP A 203 -11.03 -16.73 6.62
N LEU A 204 -9.91 -16.08 6.32
CA LEU A 204 -9.39 -15.93 4.96
C LEU A 204 -8.85 -17.26 4.38
N GLU A 205 -8.15 -18.07 5.18
CA GLU A 205 -7.73 -19.44 4.82
C GLU A 205 -8.94 -20.34 4.53
N ALA A 206 -10.03 -20.20 5.30
CA ALA A 206 -11.28 -20.91 5.07
C ALA A 206 -12.00 -20.48 3.77
N ILE A 207 -11.70 -19.28 3.24
CA ILE A 207 -12.13 -18.86 1.89
C ILE A 207 -11.21 -19.49 0.84
N LEU A 208 -9.90 -19.46 1.04
CA LEU A 208 -8.92 -20.01 0.09
C LEU A 208 -9.09 -21.51 -0.15
N SER A 209 -9.30 -22.31 0.91
CA SER A 209 -9.54 -23.75 0.80
C SER A 209 -10.80 -24.10 -0.04
N ARG A 210 -11.72 -23.15 -0.24
CA ARG A 210 -12.88 -23.34 -1.13
C ARG A 210 -12.61 -22.95 -2.58
N LEU A 211 -11.50 -22.26 -2.79
CA LEU A 211 -11.07 -21.73 -4.08
C LEU A 211 -9.81 -22.45 -4.56
N GLU A 212 -9.45 -23.62 -4.03
CA GLU A 212 -8.22 -24.36 -4.35
C GLU A 212 -7.98 -24.46 -5.87
N ASP A 213 -9.03 -24.82 -6.63
CA ASP A 213 -9.00 -24.97 -8.09
C ASP A 213 -9.11 -23.65 -8.89
N SER A 214 -9.16 -22.50 -8.23
CA SER A 214 -9.29 -21.19 -8.90
C SER A 214 -7.93 -20.56 -9.22
N GLU A 215 -7.89 -19.73 -10.26
CA GLU A 215 -6.73 -18.88 -10.60
C GLU A 215 -6.41 -17.92 -9.45
N GLU A 216 -5.13 -17.55 -9.30
CA GLU A 216 -4.65 -16.70 -8.20
C GLU A 216 -5.32 -15.33 -8.16
N ASP A 217 -5.54 -14.69 -9.31
CA ASP A 217 -6.24 -13.40 -9.36
C ASP A 217 -7.68 -13.50 -8.87
N VAL A 218 -8.34 -14.64 -9.11
CA VAL A 218 -9.68 -14.92 -8.59
C VAL A 218 -9.62 -15.11 -7.08
N LYS A 219 -8.65 -15.90 -6.58
CA LYS A 219 -8.40 -16.08 -5.14
C LYS A 219 -8.19 -14.72 -4.45
N ARG A 220 -7.24 -13.91 -4.96
CA ARG A 220 -6.93 -12.56 -4.47
C ARG A 220 -8.15 -11.64 -4.49
N SER A 221 -8.93 -11.63 -5.58
CA SER A 221 -10.16 -10.83 -5.67
C SER A 221 -11.20 -11.22 -4.61
N HIS A 222 -11.36 -12.52 -4.34
CA HIS A 222 -12.27 -13.01 -3.31
C HIS A 222 -11.80 -12.67 -1.89
N LEU A 223 -10.50 -12.80 -1.62
CA LEU A 223 -9.89 -12.41 -0.36
C LEU A 223 -10.04 -10.91 -0.09
N VAL A 224 -9.73 -10.04 -1.05
CA VAL A 224 -9.89 -8.58 -0.90
C VAL A 224 -11.35 -8.21 -0.63
N LYS A 225 -12.31 -8.82 -1.33
CA LYS A 225 -13.74 -8.60 -1.07
C LYS A 225 -14.13 -9.06 0.34
N ARG A 226 -13.59 -10.18 0.80
CA ARG A 226 -13.87 -10.71 2.14
C ARG A 226 -13.27 -9.82 3.23
N MET A 227 -12.00 -9.45 3.09
CA MET A 227 -11.28 -8.53 3.98
C MET A 227 -12.07 -7.22 4.15
N ARG A 228 -12.45 -6.56 3.05
CA ARG A 228 -13.25 -5.32 3.09
C ARG A 228 -14.61 -5.51 3.76
N ALA A 229 -15.25 -6.67 3.58
CA ALA A 229 -16.53 -6.96 4.23
C ALA A 229 -16.40 -7.10 5.76
N VAL A 230 -15.28 -7.65 6.25
CA VAL A 230 -14.96 -7.75 7.68
C VAL A 230 -14.56 -6.37 8.22
N GLU A 231 -13.72 -5.65 7.50
CA GLU A 231 -13.25 -4.29 7.83
C GLU A 231 -14.41 -3.30 8.03
N VAL A 232 -15.40 -3.29 7.14
CA VAL A 232 -16.60 -2.42 7.25
C VAL A 232 -17.45 -2.75 8.49
N ALA A 233 -17.32 -3.96 9.04
CA ALA A 233 -18.04 -4.39 10.24
C ALA A 233 -17.25 -4.15 11.54
N LEU A 234 -15.99 -3.71 11.44
CA LEU A 234 -15.11 -3.41 12.58
C LEU A 234 -15.11 -1.90 12.91
N PRO A 235 -14.86 -1.54 14.17
CA PRO A 235 -14.57 -0.16 14.55
C PRO A 235 -13.21 0.30 13.98
N GLU A 236 -13.02 1.62 13.83
CA GLU A 236 -11.84 2.21 13.18
C GLU A 236 -10.51 1.75 13.78
N ASP A 237 -10.43 1.61 15.10
CA ASP A 237 -9.23 1.18 15.84
C ASP A 237 -8.80 -0.26 15.52
N LYS A 238 -9.69 -1.09 14.94
CA LYS A 238 -9.44 -2.51 14.64
C LYS A 238 -9.37 -2.80 13.14
N LYS A 239 -9.45 -1.79 12.28
CA LYS A 239 -9.43 -1.99 10.82
C LYS A 239 -8.08 -2.46 10.26
N SER A 240 -6.99 -2.32 11.02
CA SER A 240 -5.69 -2.85 10.64
C SER A 240 -5.62 -4.38 10.68
N SER A 241 -6.41 -5.03 11.54
CA SER A 241 -6.29 -6.49 11.75
C SER A 241 -6.62 -7.32 10.49
N PRO A 242 -7.71 -7.03 9.73
CA PRO A 242 -7.96 -7.73 8.46
C PRO A 242 -6.88 -7.48 7.40
N GLU A 243 -6.29 -6.29 7.35
CA GLU A 243 -5.21 -5.97 6.39
C GLU A 243 -3.96 -6.80 6.67
N ILE A 244 -3.56 -6.90 7.95
CA ILE A 244 -2.43 -7.71 8.40
C ILE A 244 -2.71 -9.20 8.12
N ALA A 245 -3.92 -9.67 8.41
CA ALA A 245 -4.30 -11.04 8.10
C ALA A 245 -4.24 -11.35 6.60
N PHE A 246 -4.71 -10.43 5.75
CA PHE A 246 -4.62 -10.57 4.31
C PHE A 246 -3.16 -10.62 3.83
N MET A 247 -2.28 -9.78 4.39
CA MET A 247 -0.85 -9.78 4.09
C MET A 247 -0.20 -11.15 4.36
N HIS A 248 -0.43 -11.76 5.53
CA HIS A 248 0.13 -13.08 5.85
C HIS A 248 -0.45 -14.19 4.98
N VAL A 249 -1.78 -14.19 4.79
CA VAL A 249 -2.45 -15.21 3.98
C VAL A 249 -2.00 -15.14 2.52
N GLU A 250 -1.82 -13.94 1.98
CA GLU A 250 -1.29 -13.75 0.65
C GLU A 250 0.15 -14.26 0.54
N HIS A 251 1.04 -13.91 1.47
CA HIS A 251 2.43 -14.36 1.48
C HIS A 251 2.59 -15.89 1.44
N GLU A 252 1.80 -16.59 2.22
CA GLU A 252 1.98 -18.05 2.40
C GLU A 252 1.26 -18.90 1.36
N ASN A 253 0.19 -18.37 0.75
CA ASN A 253 -0.71 -19.17 -0.09
C ASN A 253 -0.76 -18.68 -1.54
N LEU A 254 -0.23 -17.50 -1.84
CA LEU A 254 -0.25 -16.90 -3.18
C LEU A 254 1.16 -16.43 -3.54
N ASP A 255 1.57 -16.62 -4.79
CA ASP A 255 2.88 -16.18 -5.25
C ASP A 255 2.88 -14.66 -5.49
N ARG A 256 2.97 -13.86 -4.41
CA ARG A 256 3.08 -12.40 -4.50
C ARG A 256 4.49 -11.98 -4.89
N ASN A 257 4.58 -11.12 -5.90
CA ASN A 257 5.82 -10.46 -6.27
C ASN A 257 6.07 -9.25 -5.36
N TYR A 258 7.07 -9.36 -4.49
CA TYR A 258 7.59 -8.26 -3.69
C TYR A 258 8.65 -7.48 -4.47
N VAL A 259 9.04 -6.30 -3.98
CA VAL A 259 10.14 -5.54 -4.60
C VAL A 259 11.49 -6.21 -4.37
N ASN A 260 11.64 -6.91 -3.24
CA ASN A 260 12.80 -7.73 -2.92
C ASN A 260 12.44 -9.22 -2.94
N ASP A 261 13.34 -10.03 -3.50
CA ASP A 261 13.21 -11.49 -3.51
C ASP A 261 13.91 -12.15 -2.30
N GLU A 262 14.84 -11.43 -1.68
CA GLU A 262 15.66 -11.86 -0.55
C GLU A 262 15.57 -10.87 0.63
N THR A 263 15.84 -11.35 1.84
CA THR A 263 15.99 -10.56 3.06
C THR A 263 17.32 -9.79 3.04
N MET A 264 17.59 -8.97 4.07
CA MET A 264 18.86 -8.24 4.14
C MET A 264 20.05 -9.16 4.42
N LEU A 265 19.80 -10.38 4.91
CA LEU A 265 20.81 -11.41 5.14
C LEU A 265 20.91 -12.44 4.01
N GLY A 266 20.08 -12.32 2.97
CA GLY A 266 20.13 -13.16 1.77
C GLY A 266 19.24 -14.41 1.82
N ASP A 267 18.37 -14.53 2.82
CA ASP A 267 17.36 -15.59 2.86
C ASP A 267 16.22 -15.27 1.88
N ALA A 268 15.56 -16.27 1.29
CA ALA A 268 14.48 -15.98 0.35
C ALA A 268 13.24 -15.45 1.08
N VAL A 269 12.58 -14.42 0.54
CA VAL A 269 11.41 -13.79 1.19
C VAL A 269 10.30 -14.80 1.50
N LYS A 270 10.04 -15.73 0.58
CA LYS A 270 9.04 -16.80 0.74
C LYS A 270 9.27 -17.70 1.98
N ASP A 271 10.51 -17.75 2.48
CA ASP A 271 10.91 -18.61 3.59
C ASP A 271 10.81 -17.88 4.95
N ILE A 272 10.46 -16.57 4.95
CA ILE A 272 10.22 -15.81 6.19
C ILE A 272 9.00 -16.37 6.91
N GLU A 273 9.16 -16.74 8.18
CA GLU A 273 8.08 -17.25 9.02
C GLU A 273 7.01 -16.17 9.28
N ARG A 274 5.75 -16.61 9.39
CA ARG A 274 4.59 -15.73 9.64
C ARG A 274 4.81 -14.73 10.76
N GLU A 275 5.41 -15.19 11.86
CA GLU A 275 5.62 -14.42 13.08
C GLU A 275 6.65 -13.29 12.91
N ASN A 276 7.52 -13.40 11.89
CA ASN A 276 8.55 -12.43 11.56
C ASN A 276 8.20 -11.61 10.31
N PHE A 277 7.16 -11.98 9.57
CA PHE A 277 6.88 -11.39 8.27
C PHE A 277 6.11 -10.07 8.34
N TRP A 278 6.59 -9.05 7.62
CA TRP A 278 5.87 -7.80 7.42
C TRP A 278 6.07 -7.22 6.02
N VAL A 279 5.07 -6.52 5.50
CA VAL A 279 5.14 -5.83 4.20
C VAL A 279 4.82 -4.36 4.37
N THR A 280 5.68 -3.50 3.85
CA THR A 280 5.51 -2.04 3.87
C THR A 280 4.75 -1.55 2.64
N GLU A 281 4.23 -0.32 2.69
CA GLU A 281 3.42 0.26 1.60
C GLU A 281 4.16 0.35 0.26
N ASP A 282 5.49 0.44 0.30
CA ASP A 282 6.38 0.37 -0.87
C ASP A 282 6.60 -1.06 -1.40
N ASN A 283 5.84 -2.04 -0.90
CA ASN A 283 5.83 -3.45 -1.32
C ASN A 283 7.15 -4.20 -1.08
N TYR A 284 7.97 -3.74 -0.12
CA TYR A 284 9.09 -4.51 0.41
C TYR A 284 8.59 -5.49 1.49
N ALA A 285 9.07 -6.72 1.40
CA ALA A 285 8.87 -7.76 2.40
C ALA A 285 10.04 -7.80 3.37
N TRP A 286 9.74 -7.89 4.66
CA TRP A 286 10.71 -7.79 5.74
C TRP A 286 10.62 -8.99 6.66
N ASP A 287 11.79 -9.51 7.00
CA ASP A 287 11.97 -10.13 8.30
C ASP A 287 12.07 -9.01 9.35
N MET A 288 11.13 -9.03 10.29
CA MET A 288 10.99 -8.00 11.30
C MET A 288 12.09 -8.00 12.35
N GLU A 289 12.79 -9.12 12.58
CA GLU A 289 13.98 -9.14 13.42
C GLU A 289 15.13 -8.40 12.73
N GLU A 290 15.38 -8.71 11.46
CA GLU A 290 16.40 -8.03 10.67
C GLU A 290 16.10 -6.53 10.52
N LEU A 291 14.84 -6.17 10.21
CA LEU A 291 14.43 -4.78 10.07
C LEU A 291 14.59 -4.01 11.38
N ALA A 292 14.14 -4.59 12.50
CA ALA A 292 14.31 -3.94 13.80
C ALA A 292 15.79 -3.74 14.14
N GLN A 293 16.65 -4.72 13.84
CA GLN A 293 18.09 -4.61 14.05
C GLN A 293 18.70 -3.51 13.15
N ALA A 294 18.35 -3.48 11.86
CA ALA A 294 18.83 -2.47 10.92
C ALA A 294 18.44 -1.04 11.33
N ILE A 295 17.18 -0.83 11.75
CA ILE A 295 16.72 0.46 12.27
C ILE A 295 17.48 0.82 13.56
N THR A 296 17.68 -0.13 14.46
CA THR A 296 18.40 0.10 15.72
C THR A 296 19.85 0.52 15.46
N VAL A 297 20.57 -0.16 14.56
CA VAL A 297 21.94 0.18 14.18
C VAL A 297 22.02 1.56 13.53
N ASN A 298 21.00 1.94 12.76
CA ASN A 298 20.85 3.28 12.18
C ASN A 298 20.30 4.33 13.17
N GLY A 299 20.40 4.07 14.47
CA GLY A 299 20.04 5.00 15.53
C GLY A 299 18.55 5.25 15.69
N GLY A 300 17.68 4.37 15.19
CA GLY A 300 16.22 4.50 15.34
C GLY A 300 15.54 5.35 14.26
N VAL A 301 16.22 5.70 13.18
CA VAL A 301 15.60 6.39 12.05
C VAL A 301 14.68 5.42 11.30
N MET A 302 13.38 5.74 11.24
CA MET A 302 12.38 4.92 10.56
C MET A 302 12.47 5.03 9.03
N ARG A 303 13.50 4.40 8.47
CA ARG A 303 13.82 4.42 7.05
C ARG A 303 14.00 3.00 6.55
N ASN A 304 13.49 2.74 5.35
CA ASN A 304 13.73 1.52 4.62
C ASN A 304 15.25 1.36 4.36
N PRO A 305 15.91 0.33 4.91
CA PRO A 305 17.36 0.14 4.75
C PRO A 305 17.81 -0.12 3.30
N LEU A 306 16.92 -0.67 2.47
CA LEU A 306 17.19 -1.01 1.07
C LEU A 306 16.92 0.19 0.15
N SER A 307 15.71 0.76 0.20
CA SER A 307 15.33 1.88 -0.67
C SER A 307 15.84 3.24 -0.19
N ARG A 308 16.29 3.34 1.07
CA ARG A 308 16.68 4.57 1.77
C ARG A 308 15.54 5.61 1.89
N GLN A 309 14.30 5.22 1.61
CA GLN A 309 13.13 6.08 1.77
C GLN A 309 12.61 6.02 3.22
N MET A 310 12.04 7.13 3.70
CA MET A 310 11.37 7.14 5.00
C MET A 310 10.13 6.26 4.94
N PHE A 311 9.91 5.44 5.97
CA PHE A 311 8.67 4.70 6.10
C PHE A 311 7.50 5.68 6.26
N THR A 312 6.34 5.31 5.74
CA THR A 312 5.13 6.11 5.92
C THR A 312 4.66 6.05 7.37
N PRO A 313 3.81 6.98 7.84
CA PRO A 313 3.25 6.89 9.19
C PRO A 313 2.49 5.58 9.44
N LYS A 314 1.88 5.00 8.39
CA LYS A 314 1.19 3.71 8.47
C LYS A 314 2.21 2.57 8.71
N ASP A 315 3.27 2.53 7.92
CA ASP A 315 4.36 1.54 8.07
C ASP A 315 5.00 1.65 9.45
N ILE A 316 5.30 2.87 9.91
CA ILE A 316 5.89 3.13 11.22
C ILE A 316 5.04 2.53 12.34
N ARG A 317 3.72 2.78 12.33
CA ARG A 317 2.81 2.20 13.32
C ARG A 317 2.79 0.68 13.25
N GLY A 318 2.76 0.12 12.05
CA GLY A 318 2.78 -1.32 11.82
C GLY A 318 4.04 -1.97 12.39
N ILE A 319 5.20 -1.44 12.01
CA ILE A 319 6.52 -1.87 12.47
C ILE A 319 6.59 -1.81 14.00
N VAL A 320 6.21 -0.68 14.61
CA VAL A 320 6.29 -0.51 16.07
C VAL A 320 5.31 -1.41 16.83
N SER A 321 4.14 -1.70 16.24
CA SER A 321 3.14 -2.59 16.85
C SER A 321 3.55 -4.07 16.78
N HIS A 322 4.42 -4.43 15.83
CA HIS A 322 4.92 -5.78 15.65
C HIS A 322 5.77 -6.24 16.85
N THR A 323 5.74 -7.54 17.18
CA THR A 323 6.44 -8.11 18.35
C THR A 323 7.92 -7.74 18.40
N HIS A 324 8.64 -7.91 17.28
CA HIS A 324 10.06 -7.56 17.15
C HIS A 324 10.31 -6.05 17.07
N GLY A 325 9.33 -5.25 16.64
CA GLY A 325 9.47 -3.81 16.50
C GLY A 325 9.11 -2.99 17.74
N LYS A 326 8.52 -3.60 18.78
CA LYS A 326 8.17 -2.91 20.04
C LYS A 326 9.35 -2.16 20.68
N GLY A 327 10.57 -2.69 20.55
CA GLY A 327 11.79 -2.03 21.03
C GLY A 327 12.07 -0.69 20.34
N LEU A 328 11.63 -0.52 19.09
CA LEU A 328 11.81 0.71 18.32
C LEU A 328 10.97 1.87 18.86
N ALA A 329 9.85 1.60 19.54
CA ALA A 329 9.04 2.64 20.19
C ALA A 329 9.89 3.46 21.18
N ALA A 330 10.69 2.78 22.00
CA ALA A 330 11.56 3.42 22.97
C ALA A 330 12.63 4.29 22.29
N LEU A 331 13.17 3.84 21.15
CA LEU A 331 14.12 4.62 20.36
C LEU A 331 13.46 5.86 19.74
N GLN A 332 12.21 5.75 19.27
CA GLN A 332 11.48 6.92 18.76
C GLN A 332 11.23 7.96 19.85
N VAL A 333 10.83 7.52 21.05
CA VAL A 333 10.68 8.42 22.20
C VAL A 333 12.02 9.06 22.55
N ALA A 334 13.11 8.29 22.58
CA ALA A 334 14.45 8.83 22.84
C ALA A 334 14.89 9.85 21.78
N GLN A 335 14.67 9.57 20.49
CA GLN A 335 14.95 10.52 19.40
C GLN A 335 14.11 11.80 19.52
N HIS A 336 12.82 11.65 19.87
CA HIS A 336 11.95 12.78 20.10
C HIS A 336 12.39 13.62 21.31
N GLU A 337 12.79 13.00 22.43
CA GLU A 337 13.32 13.72 23.58
C GLU A 337 14.66 14.40 23.29
N MET A 338 15.57 13.74 22.56
CA MET A 338 16.82 14.35 22.10
C MET A 338 16.56 15.57 21.22
N SER A 339 15.54 15.53 20.36
CA SER A 339 15.16 16.68 19.52
C SER A 339 14.67 17.88 20.34
N LYS A 340 14.02 17.65 21.48
CA LYS A 340 13.60 18.69 22.42
C LYS A 340 14.76 19.29 23.22
N GLY A 341 15.87 18.55 23.35
CA GLY A 341 17.07 18.97 24.06
C GLY A 341 17.85 20.10 23.38
N VAL A 342 17.58 20.38 22.09
CA VAL A 342 18.28 21.43 21.34
C VAL A 342 17.59 22.79 21.52
N ARG A 343 18.35 23.79 21.98
CA ARG A 343 17.86 25.15 22.24
C ARG A 343 17.72 25.95 20.95
N ASP A 344 16.83 26.95 20.95
CA ASP A 344 16.65 27.85 19.80
C ASP A 344 17.95 28.52 19.38
N GLY A 345 18.78 28.93 20.34
CA GLY A 345 20.07 29.54 20.05
C GLY A 345 20.94 28.63 19.17
N THR A 346 20.97 27.34 19.49
CA THR A 346 21.71 26.34 18.72
C THR A 346 21.12 26.14 17.33
N ILE A 347 19.78 26.12 17.20
CA ILE A 347 19.10 26.03 15.91
C ILE A 347 19.45 27.26 15.03
N VAL A 348 19.48 28.46 15.62
CA VAL A 348 19.87 29.69 14.90
C VAL A 348 21.34 29.64 14.46
N GLU A 349 22.24 29.14 15.30
CA GLU A 349 23.64 28.94 14.91
C GLU A 349 23.78 27.88 13.80
N MET A 350 22.97 26.82 13.81
CA MET A 350 22.91 25.84 12.71
C MET A 350 22.45 26.49 11.39
N GLU A 351 21.43 27.34 11.43
CA GLU A 351 20.93 28.05 10.25
C GLU A 351 21.97 29.03 9.68
N LYS A 352 22.66 29.76 10.58
CA LYS A 352 23.77 30.64 10.21
C LYS A 352 24.90 29.86 9.54
N LEU A 353 25.28 28.72 10.11
CA LEU A 353 26.28 27.83 9.52
C LEU A 353 25.83 27.38 8.12
N ALA A 354 24.62 26.83 8.00
CA ALA A 354 24.09 26.35 6.73
C ALA A 354 24.09 27.42 5.63
N ALA A 355 23.63 28.63 5.95
CA ALA A 355 23.63 29.75 5.02
C ALA A 355 25.04 30.09 4.51
N LEU A 356 26.02 30.19 5.42
CA LEU A 356 27.41 30.47 5.05
C LEU A 356 28.01 29.36 4.16
N LEU A 357 27.74 28.09 4.47
CA LEU A 357 28.26 26.97 3.68
C LEU A 357 27.65 26.88 2.27
N LEU A 358 26.39 27.29 2.12
CA LEU A 358 25.68 27.27 0.84
C LEU A 358 26.04 28.48 -0.03
N ASP A 359 26.20 29.65 0.58
CA ASP A 359 26.52 30.91 -0.10
C ASP A 359 28.01 31.02 -0.50
N ASP A 360 28.89 30.23 0.11
CA ASP A 360 30.32 30.27 -0.18
C ASP A 360 30.63 29.71 -1.57
N GLN A 361 31.03 30.63 -2.46
CA GLN A 361 31.51 30.36 -3.81
C GLN A 361 33.01 30.70 -3.96
N SER A 362 33.72 30.91 -2.84
CA SER A 362 35.15 31.23 -2.86
C SER A 362 36.01 30.04 -3.27
N ALA A 363 37.10 30.31 -3.99
CA ALA A 363 37.99 29.27 -4.48
C ALA A 363 38.77 28.54 -3.36
N ASP A 364 38.98 29.19 -2.22
CA ASP A 364 39.69 28.64 -1.07
C ASP A 364 38.76 28.12 0.04
N SER A 365 37.45 28.37 -0.08
CA SER A 365 36.41 28.03 0.90
C SER A 365 36.74 28.51 2.31
N LEU A 366 37.50 29.61 2.42
CA LEU A 366 37.95 30.15 3.69
C LEU A 366 36.77 30.58 4.60
N PRO A 367 35.70 31.23 4.08
CA PRO A 367 34.51 31.53 4.88
C PRO A 367 33.86 30.28 5.48
N SER A 368 33.67 29.23 4.67
CA SER A 368 33.09 27.95 5.14
C SER A 368 33.94 27.30 6.23
N ARG A 369 35.27 27.28 6.07
CA ARG A 369 36.19 26.73 7.07
C ARG A 369 36.09 27.46 8.41
N HIS A 370 36.08 28.79 8.37
CA HIS A 370 35.91 29.60 9.58
C HIS A 370 34.55 29.35 10.24
N ALA A 371 33.48 29.28 9.46
CA ALA A 371 32.14 29.01 9.98
C ALA A 371 32.05 27.64 10.68
N VAL A 372 32.66 26.59 10.09
CA VAL A 372 32.73 25.26 10.69
C VAL A 372 33.51 25.27 12.00
N ASP A 373 34.66 25.94 12.05
CA ASP A 373 35.47 26.05 13.27
C ASP A 373 34.75 26.87 14.37
N GLU A 374 34.09 27.97 14.00
CA GLU A 374 33.27 28.78 14.92
C GLU A 374 32.12 27.95 15.51
N PHE A 375 31.41 27.19 14.67
CA PHE A 375 30.32 26.34 15.11
C PHE A 375 30.80 25.20 16.02
N LEU A 376 31.92 24.54 15.70
CA LEU A 376 32.48 23.51 16.59
C LEU A 376 32.96 24.08 17.93
N ALA A 377 33.54 25.28 17.93
CA ALA A 377 33.89 25.98 19.16
C ALA A 377 32.63 26.32 19.98
N TYR A 378 31.55 26.76 19.33
CA TYR A 378 30.26 26.99 19.96
C TYR A 378 29.70 25.71 20.59
N VAL A 379 29.67 24.60 19.85
CA VAL A 379 29.17 23.29 20.33
C VAL A 379 29.91 22.84 21.60
N ALA A 380 31.23 23.06 21.66
CA ALA A 380 32.03 22.72 22.85
C ALA A 380 31.64 23.50 24.12
N THR A 381 30.94 24.64 23.99
CA THR A 381 30.43 25.42 25.12
C THR A 381 29.02 25.02 25.59
N LEU A 382 28.33 24.16 24.83
CA LEU A 382 26.95 23.75 25.14
C LEU A 382 26.91 22.76 26.33
N PRO A 383 25.77 22.63 27.03
CA PRO A 383 25.58 21.56 28.01
C PRO A 383 25.77 20.17 27.38
N GLU A 384 26.27 19.22 28.17
CA GLU A 384 26.57 17.85 27.71
C GLU A 384 25.37 17.16 27.04
N LEU A 385 24.15 17.39 27.55
CA LEU A 385 22.92 16.84 26.96
C LEU A 385 22.69 17.34 25.52
N GLU A 386 22.96 18.62 25.26
CA GLU A 386 22.77 19.20 23.94
C GLU A 386 23.89 18.78 22.98
N GLN A 387 25.14 18.66 23.47
CA GLN A 387 26.23 18.07 22.69
C GLN A 387 25.90 16.63 22.27
N LYS A 388 25.43 15.80 23.21
CA LYS A 388 24.98 14.43 22.93
C LYS A 388 23.81 14.39 21.95
N ALA A 389 22.88 15.34 22.03
CA ALA A 389 21.80 15.45 21.06
C ALA A 389 22.35 15.76 19.66
N LEU A 390 23.27 16.71 19.50
CA LEU A 390 23.87 17.01 18.20
C LEU A 390 24.71 15.84 17.65
N ASP A 391 25.36 15.08 18.51
CA ASP A 391 26.19 13.93 18.13
C ASP A 391 25.39 12.65 17.85
N GLY A 392 24.22 12.47 18.48
CA GLY A 392 23.42 11.25 18.42
C GLY A 392 22.10 11.36 17.65
N LEU A 393 21.54 12.56 17.50
CA LEU A 393 20.30 12.78 16.76
C LEU A 393 20.54 12.60 15.27
N ARG A 394 19.71 11.76 14.64
CA ARG A 394 19.70 11.57 13.19
C ARG A 394 18.43 12.21 12.63
N CYS A 395 18.59 13.15 11.71
CA CYS A 395 17.47 13.88 11.13
C CYS A 395 17.00 13.22 9.82
N PRO A 396 15.69 13.15 9.56
CA PRO A 396 15.16 12.69 8.28
C PRO A 396 15.38 13.77 7.22
N ALA A 397 16.53 13.74 6.56
CA ALA A 397 16.94 14.70 5.54
C ALA A 397 17.40 14.00 4.25
N LYS A 398 17.34 14.69 3.11
CA LYS A 398 17.78 14.20 1.80
C LYS A 398 18.64 15.24 1.10
N ASP A 399 19.71 14.81 0.47
CA ASP A 399 20.57 15.65 -0.36
C ASP A 399 19.73 16.25 -1.50
N THR A 400 19.58 17.57 -1.49
CA THR A 400 18.72 18.30 -2.43
C THR A 400 19.17 18.12 -3.88
N HIS A 401 20.46 17.83 -4.12
CA HIS A 401 20.98 17.62 -5.47
C HIS A 401 20.84 16.18 -5.96
N THR A 402 21.05 15.20 -5.08
CA THR A 402 21.07 13.78 -5.48
C THR A 402 19.81 13.01 -5.12
N GLY A 403 18.96 13.56 -4.25
CA GLY A 403 17.82 12.88 -3.64
C GLY A 403 18.20 11.79 -2.63
N GLN A 404 19.50 11.54 -2.42
CA GLN A 404 19.98 10.51 -1.51
C GLN A 404 19.76 10.92 -0.05
N ALA A 405 19.32 9.98 0.78
CA ALA A 405 19.06 10.27 2.17
C ALA A 405 20.36 10.48 2.96
N TYR A 406 20.36 11.42 3.90
CA TYR A 406 21.50 11.63 4.80
C TYR A 406 21.50 10.59 5.92
N ASP A 407 22.63 9.91 6.12
CA ASP A 407 22.86 8.89 7.15
C ASP A 407 23.81 9.38 8.26
N PHE A 408 23.97 10.70 8.41
CA PHE A 408 24.89 11.31 9.37
C PHE A 408 24.14 11.97 10.54
N THR A 409 24.84 12.15 11.66
CA THR A 409 24.38 13.05 12.73
C THR A 409 24.87 14.48 12.46
N ILE A 410 24.30 15.46 13.17
CA ILE A 410 24.71 16.88 13.02
C ILE A 410 26.21 17.03 13.32
N GLY A 411 26.67 16.48 14.44
CA GLY A 411 28.07 16.52 14.83
C GLY A 411 29.02 15.80 13.86
N GLU A 412 28.60 14.64 13.34
CA GLU A 412 29.38 13.90 12.33
C GLU A 412 29.55 14.70 11.05
N SER A 413 28.45 15.25 10.50
CA SER A 413 28.47 16.00 9.24
C SER A 413 29.38 17.24 9.30
N VAL A 414 29.39 17.96 10.43
CA VAL A 414 30.27 19.12 10.62
C VAL A 414 31.73 18.71 10.76
N ARG A 415 32.01 17.60 11.48
CA ARG A 415 33.39 17.07 11.61
C ARG A 415 33.94 16.55 10.28
N ASP A 416 33.11 15.91 9.47
CA ASP A 416 33.49 15.44 8.15
C ASP A 416 33.75 16.59 7.17
N ALA A 417 32.96 17.67 7.23
CA ALA A 417 33.25 18.90 6.50
C ALA A 417 34.61 19.50 6.91
N LYS A 418 34.89 19.59 8.21
CA LYS A 418 36.20 20.02 8.73
C LYS A 418 37.35 19.14 8.24
N GLY A 419 37.13 17.84 8.16
CA GLY A 419 38.08 16.85 7.64
C GLY A 419 38.24 16.87 6.12
N ASN A 420 37.52 17.72 5.39
CA ASN A 420 37.40 17.72 3.93
C ASN A 420 36.97 16.36 3.35
N ARG A 421 36.15 15.60 4.09
CA ARG A 421 35.58 14.31 3.64
C ARG A 421 34.33 14.48 2.80
N VAL A 422 33.60 15.57 3.06
CA VAL A 422 32.36 15.95 2.38
C VAL A 422 32.48 17.43 1.98
N CYS A 423 31.87 17.81 0.85
CA CYS A 423 31.86 19.21 0.43
C CYS A 423 30.98 20.06 1.35
N PHE A 424 31.35 21.34 1.51
CA PHE A 424 30.64 22.27 2.38
C PHE A 424 29.18 22.44 1.99
N HIS A 425 28.84 22.50 0.69
CA HIS A 425 27.46 22.63 0.23
C HIS A 425 26.57 21.46 0.68
N LYS A 426 27.09 20.23 0.64
CA LYS A 426 26.37 19.04 1.09
C LYS A 426 26.14 19.04 2.61
N THR A 427 27.15 19.47 3.38
CA THR A 427 26.97 19.68 4.82
C THR A 427 25.97 20.82 5.09
N GLY A 428 26.07 21.94 4.37
CA GLY A 428 25.15 23.07 4.50
C GLY A 428 23.69 22.70 4.25
N ASP A 429 23.42 21.95 3.18
CA ASP A 429 22.10 21.43 2.84
C ASP A 429 21.53 20.52 3.95
N PHE A 430 22.33 19.56 4.44
CA PHE A 430 21.93 18.72 5.56
C PHE A 430 21.63 19.52 6.84
N ILE A 431 22.52 20.44 7.23
CA ILE A 431 22.36 21.25 8.45
C ILE A 431 21.11 22.13 8.36
N GLN A 432 20.81 22.70 7.18
CA GLN A 432 19.59 23.47 6.95
C GLN A 432 18.33 22.64 7.22
N GLN A 433 18.27 21.43 6.65
CA GLN A 433 17.13 20.53 6.84
C GLN A 433 17.03 20.03 8.28
N ALA A 434 18.16 19.74 8.93
CA ALA A 434 18.20 19.34 10.33
C ALA A 434 17.68 20.46 11.26
N ALA A 435 18.06 21.72 11.01
CA ALA A 435 17.55 22.87 11.75
C ALA A 435 16.03 23.04 11.57
N ALA A 436 15.53 22.89 10.33
CA ALA A 436 14.10 22.93 10.04
C ALA A 436 13.32 21.82 10.78
N TYR A 437 13.85 20.59 10.78
CA TYR A 437 13.28 19.46 11.50
C TYR A 437 13.21 19.71 13.02
N LEU A 438 14.29 20.18 13.63
CA LEU A 438 14.33 20.53 15.05
C LEU A 438 13.30 21.61 15.40
N ARG A 439 13.13 22.61 14.54
CA ARG A 439 12.13 23.67 14.74
C ARG A 439 10.70 23.14 14.69
N GLN A 440 10.39 22.22 13.78
CA GLN A 440 9.07 21.60 13.67
C GLN A 440 8.71 20.77 14.92
N ASN A 441 9.67 20.03 15.47
CA ASN A 441 9.44 19.15 16.63
C ASN A 441 9.34 19.87 17.97
N ARG A 442 9.62 21.18 18.01
CA ARG A 442 9.57 22.00 19.21
C ARG A 442 8.15 22.42 19.62
N GLY A 443 7.19 22.34 18.69
CA GLY A 443 5.80 22.79 18.89
C GLY A 443 4.79 21.70 19.22
N ALA A 444 5.18 20.42 19.18
CA ALA A 444 4.33 19.35 19.69
C ALA A 444 4.42 19.37 21.22
N ALA A 445 3.36 19.86 21.89
CA ALA A 445 3.18 19.58 23.31
C ALA A 445 3.41 18.07 23.52
N PRO A 446 4.06 17.63 24.61
CA PRO A 446 4.00 16.22 24.96
C PRO A 446 2.52 15.87 24.97
N ASP A 447 2.09 14.93 24.13
CA ASP A 447 0.72 14.44 24.22
C ASP A 447 0.52 14.10 25.69
N SER A 448 -0.44 14.80 26.31
CA SER A 448 -0.88 14.48 27.67
C SER A 448 -0.96 12.96 27.76
N ALA A 449 -0.44 12.32 28.79
CA ALA A 449 -0.33 10.85 28.84
C ALA A 449 -1.65 10.09 28.50
N ASP A 450 -2.79 10.76 28.58
CA ASP A 450 -4.12 10.28 28.19
C ASP A 450 -4.51 10.48 26.70
N LYS A 451 -3.64 11.09 25.89
CA LYS A 451 -3.74 11.31 24.44
C LYS A 451 -2.60 10.65 23.67
N CYS A 452 -1.98 9.63 24.23
CA CYS A 452 -1.38 8.57 23.43
C CYS A 452 -2.52 7.75 22.76
N ILE A 453 -3.37 8.44 21.99
CA ILE A 453 -4.12 7.80 20.93
C ILE A 453 -3.04 7.55 19.91
N VAL A 454 -2.74 6.28 19.68
CA VAL A 454 -2.00 5.81 18.50
C VAL A 454 -2.60 6.54 17.29
N MET A 455 -1.97 7.63 16.83
CA MET A 455 -2.39 8.40 15.66
C MET A 455 -1.74 7.82 14.42
#